data_AF-A0A449ARC3-F1
#
_entry.id   AF-A0A449ARC3-F1
#
_cell.length_a   1.000
_cell.length_b   1.000
_cell.length_c   1.000
_cell.angle_alpha   90.00
_cell.angle_beta   90.00
_cell.angle_gamma   90.00
#
_symmetry.space_group_name_H-M   'P 1'
#
loop_
_entity.id
_entity.type
_entity.pdbx_description
1 polymer ?
#
loop_
_entity_poly.entity_id
_entity_poly.type
_entity_poly.pdbx_seq_one_letter_code
_entity_poly.pdbx_strand_id
1 'polypeptide(L)'
;MRQYIKTKLQLTTFVLGLFVLLITGFLVMANMTLSSIVGIKESSDSFYIKFGSAVGIAFHLLFYTNITNFFLGFMMLLLAYKPENEKVKTVFLSSVISITITFLVYWFLISWTQNWKNGFGVFTSLVTHAVNPILGFIVLYLFRKEIKINLWSIIISSSIIVLYFFFALFLYLGTGAEYGFKNGAVVYKFLHFYRPFFVKTENIGLIVTLDILIFIIGALIPVILTFVWKLILNLGYKKVWKNKI
;
A
#
# COMPACT_ATOMS: atom_id res chain seq x y z
N MET A 1 9.48 -21.14 -19.31
CA MET A 1 8.28 -20.27 -19.35
C MET A 1 7.10 -20.89 -20.13
N ARG A 2 7.27 -21.36 -21.38
CA ARG A 2 6.16 -21.93 -22.20
C ARG A 2 5.42 -23.15 -21.58
N GLN A 3 6.06 -23.92 -20.70
CA GLN A 3 5.41 -25.08 -20.05
C GLN A 3 4.35 -24.71 -19.00
N TYR A 4 4.38 -23.49 -18.46
CA TYR A 4 3.51 -23.07 -17.34
C TYR A 4 2.48 -22.01 -17.71
N ILE A 5 2.78 -21.15 -18.69
CA ILE A 5 1.84 -20.17 -19.25
C ILE A 5 1.19 -20.81 -20.47
N LYS A 6 -0.07 -21.21 -20.32
CA LYS A 6 -0.82 -21.96 -21.33
C LYS A 6 -1.84 -21.11 -22.07
N THR A 7 -2.33 -20.03 -21.46
CA THR A 7 -3.39 -19.18 -22.03
C THR A 7 -2.91 -17.76 -22.33
N LYS A 8 -3.58 -17.08 -23.27
CA LYS A 8 -3.36 -15.64 -23.52
C LYS A 8 -3.59 -14.80 -22.27
N LEU A 9 -4.59 -15.16 -21.46
CA LEU A 9 -4.88 -14.48 -20.19
C LEU A 9 -3.71 -14.58 -19.20
N GLN A 10 -3.12 -15.76 -19.03
CA GLN A 10 -1.93 -15.94 -18.20
C GLN A 10 -0.75 -15.12 -18.73
N LEU A 11 -0.52 -15.13 -20.04
CA LEU A 11 0.58 -14.37 -20.66
C LEU A 11 0.39 -12.86 -20.44
N THR A 12 -0.79 -12.33 -20.71
CA THR A 12 -1.11 -10.91 -20.46
C THR A 12 -0.87 -10.56 -18.99
N THR A 13 -1.36 -11.38 -18.07
CA THR A 13 -1.20 -11.14 -16.63
C THR A 13 0.26 -11.17 -16.21
N PHE A 14 1.06 -12.09 -16.77
CA PHE A 14 2.49 -12.17 -16.53
C PHE A 14 3.21 -10.91 -17.04
N VAL A 15 2.93 -10.49 -18.27
CA VAL A 15 3.57 -9.31 -18.87
C VAL A 15 3.21 -8.04 -18.09
N LEU A 16 1.94 -7.87 -17.71
CA LEU A 16 1.51 -6.73 -16.91
C LEU A 16 2.14 -6.75 -15.51
N GLY A 17 2.22 -7.93 -14.86
CA GLY A 17 2.88 -8.07 -13.56
C GLY A 17 4.36 -7.75 -13.62
N LEU A 18 5.04 -8.21 -14.68
CA LEU A 18 6.46 -7.91 -14.91
C LEU A 18 6.67 -6.41 -15.16
N PHE A 19 5.81 -5.79 -15.96
CA PHE A 19 5.82 -4.34 -16.17
C PHE A 19 5.70 -3.59 -14.85
N VAL A 20 4.69 -3.90 -14.02
CA VAL A 20 4.48 -3.26 -12.71
C VAL A 20 5.71 -3.40 -11.82
N LEU A 21 6.33 -4.59 -11.74
CA LEU A 21 7.53 -4.80 -10.93
C LEU A 21 8.73 -4.00 -11.44
N LEU A 22 9.00 -4.06 -12.75
CA LEU A 22 10.16 -3.39 -13.34
C LEU A 22 10.02 -1.86 -13.25
N ILE A 23 8.84 -1.31 -13.57
CA ILE A 23 8.63 0.13 -13.50
C ILE A 23 8.66 0.64 -12.06
N THR A 24 8.10 -0.11 -11.10
CA THR A 24 8.16 0.24 -9.67
C THR A 24 9.61 0.19 -9.18
N GLY A 25 10.35 -0.85 -9.53
CA GLY A 25 11.78 -0.98 -9.19
C GLY A 25 12.61 0.18 -9.76
N PHE A 26 12.42 0.49 -11.04
CA PHE A 26 13.09 1.61 -11.68
C PHE A 26 12.76 2.95 -11.00
N LEU A 27 11.48 3.25 -10.76
CA LEU A 27 11.05 4.50 -10.15
C LEU A 27 11.53 4.63 -8.70
N VAL A 28 11.52 3.56 -7.92
CA VAL A 28 12.06 3.55 -6.56
C VAL A 28 13.55 3.86 -6.60
N MET A 29 14.33 3.14 -7.43
CA MET A 29 15.77 3.37 -7.56
C MET A 29 16.10 4.79 -8.04
N ALA A 30 15.34 5.30 -9.02
CA ALA A 30 15.51 6.67 -9.49
C ALA A 30 15.21 7.70 -8.39
N ASN A 31 14.19 7.49 -7.56
CA ASN A 31 13.92 8.39 -6.43
C ASN A 31 15.01 8.29 -5.35
N MET A 32 15.56 7.10 -5.09
CA MET A 32 16.70 6.93 -4.18
C MET A 32 17.95 7.70 -4.62
N THR A 33 18.18 7.84 -5.93
CA THR A 33 19.34 8.55 -6.47
C THR A 33 19.10 10.06 -6.61
N LEU A 34 17.86 10.47 -6.91
CA LEU A 34 17.52 11.86 -7.22
C LEU A 34 17.06 12.68 -6.02
N SER A 35 16.81 12.05 -4.87
CA SER A 35 16.35 12.76 -3.67
C SER A 35 17.27 12.53 -2.47
N SER A 36 17.46 13.60 -1.70
CA SER A 36 18.05 13.53 -0.37
C SER A 36 16.97 13.36 0.69
N ILE A 37 17.34 12.84 1.85
CA ILE A 37 16.45 12.82 3.02
C ILE A 37 16.33 14.26 3.51
N VAL A 38 15.18 14.89 3.25
CA VAL A 38 14.91 16.27 3.67
C VAL A 38 13.85 16.27 4.78
N GLY A 39 14.12 16.98 5.87
CA GLY A 39 13.09 17.33 6.86
C GLY A 39 12.96 16.43 8.09
N ILE A 40 13.94 15.57 8.37
CA ILE A 40 14.01 14.86 9.65
C ILE A 40 15.07 15.55 10.50
N LYS A 41 14.64 16.25 11.55
CA LYS A 41 15.55 16.79 12.56
C LYS A 41 16.00 15.62 13.42
N GLU A 42 17.18 15.10 13.16
CA GLU A 42 17.74 14.01 13.97
C GLU A 42 17.95 14.49 15.40
N SER A 43 17.56 13.65 16.36
CA SER A 43 17.86 13.94 17.76
C SER A 43 19.37 13.85 18.00
N SER A 44 19.89 14.71 18.87
CA SER A 44 21.24 14.62 19.41
C SER A 44 21.37 13.57 20.51
N ASP A 45 20.24 13.10 21.06
CA ASP A 45 20.19 12.06 22.10
C ASP A 45 20.47 10.67 21.49
N SER A 46 21.36 9.91 22.14
CA SER A 46 21.77 8.57 21.73
C SER A 46 20.71 7.49 21.93
N PHE A 47 19.65 7.77 22.68
CA PHE A 47 18.50 6.87 22.83
C PHE A 47 17.73 6.69 21.52
N TYR A 48 17.72 7.72 20.66
CA TYR A 48 16.90 7.74 19.45
C TYR A 48 17.69 7.32 18.22
N ILE A 49 17.01 6.58 17.33
CA ILE A 49 17.59 6.12 16.08
C ILE A 49 17.65 7.30 15.10
N LYS A 50 18.86 7.63 14.64
CA LYS A 50 19.07 8.59 13.55
C LYS A 50 18.54 8.00 12.25
N PHE A 51 17.36 8.43 11.82
CA PHE A 51 16.66 7.88 10.65
C PHE A 51 17.53 7.87 9.39
N GLY A 52 18.30 8.94 9.15
CA GLY A 52 19.19 9.03 8.00
C GLY A 52 20.25 7.95 7.99
N SER A 53 20.76 7.57 9.16
CA SER A 53 21.75 6.47 9.29
C SER A 53 21.13 5.08 9.23
N ALA A 54 19.93 4.89 9.77
CA ALA A 54 19.29 3.58 9.87
C ALA A 54 18.66 3.11 8.56
N VAL A 55 18.11 4.06 7.80
CA VAL A 55 17.35 3.77 6.57
C VAL A 55 18.02 4.38 5.35
N GLY A 56 18.63 5.56 5.48
CA GLY A 56 19.32 6.22 4.38
C GLY A 56 18.39 6.44 3.18
N ILE A 57 18.97 6.36 1.99
CA ILE A 57 18.23 6.43 0.72
C ILE A 57 17.20 5.32 0.55
N ALA A 58 17.30 4.22 1.32
CA ALA A 58 16.36 3.11 1.26
C ALA A 58 14.96 3.48 1.76
N PHE A 59 14.76 4.70 2.31
CA PHE A 59 13.48 5.14 2.86
C PHE A 59 12.34 5.14 1.83
N HIS A 60 12.67 5.24 0.54
CA HIS A 60 11.69 5.12 -0.54
C HIS A 60 11.00 3.74 -0.55
N LEU A 61 11.64 2.68 -0.05
CA LEU A 61 11.00 1.36 0.07
C LEU A 61 9.96 1.30 1.20
N LEU A 62 10.01 2.24 2.15
CA LEU A 62 9.13 2.25 3.32
C LEU A 62 7.76 2.87 3.04
N PHE A 63 7.55 3.46 1.86
CA PHE A 63 6.23 3.98 1.49
C PHE A 63 5.28 2.82 1.22
N TYR A 64 4.12 2.83 1.87
CA TYR A 64 3.01 1.89 1.65
C TYR A 64 2.70 1.74 0.15
N THR A 65 2.73 2.85 -0.56
CA THR A 65 2.57 2.91 -2.01
C THR A 65 3.55 1.99 -2.75
N ASN A 66 4.85 2.05 -2.44
CA ASN A 66 5.86 1.25 -3.13
C ASN A 66 5.73 -0.23 -2.74
N ILE A 67 5.49 -0.51 -1.46
CA ILE A 67 5.22 -1.86 -0.95
C ILE A 67 4.03 -2.49 -1.67
N THR A 68 2.92 -1.77 -1.80
CA THR A 68 1.70 -2.28 -2.46
C THR A 68 1.85 -2.44 -3.96
N ASN A 69 2.63 -1.58 -4.63
CA ASN A 69 2.97 -1.73 -6.04
C ASN A 69 3.81 -3.00 -6.30
N PHE A 70 4.85 -3.24 -5.51
CA PHE A 70 5.61 -4.49 -5.59
C PHE A 70 4.74 -5.71 -5.28
N PHE A 71 3.92 -5.62 -4.25
CA PHE A 71 3.01 -6.71 -3.87
C PHE A 71 2.01 -7.03 -5.00
N LEU A 72 1.43 -6.01 -5.65
CA LEU A 72 0.56 -6.19 -6.81
C LEU A 72 1.29 -6.91 -7.95
N GLY A 73 2.43 -6.38 -8.39
CA GLY A 73 3.19 -6.94 -9.50
C GLY A 73 3.62 -8.39 -9.25
N PHE A 74 4.09 -8.70 -8.04
CA PHE A 74 4.44 -10.06 -7.63
C PHE A 74 3.23 -10.99 -7.64
N MET A 75 2.08 -10.55 -7.10
CA MET A 75 0.88 -11.36 -7.09
C MET A 75 0.30 -11.59 -8.49
N MET A 76 0.47 -10.64 -9.43
CA MET A 76 0.10 -10.86 -10.84
C MET A 76 0.99 -11.95 -11.47
N LEU A 77 2.31 -11.93 -11.22
CA LEU A 77 3.20 -13.00 -11.68
C LEU A 77 2.80 -14.37 -11.10
N LEU A 78 2.52 -14.44 -9.80
CA LEU A 78 2.07 -15.67 -9.16
C LEU A 78 0.72 -16.15 -9.68
N LEU A 79 -0.23 -15.25 -9.92
CA LEU A 79 -1.54 -15.57 -10.47
C LEU A 79 -1.40 -16.11 -11.90
N ALA A 80 -0.54 -15.52 -12.72
CA ALA A 80 -0.25 -16.03 -14.06
C ALA A 80 0.33 -17.45 -14.03
N TYR A 81 1.21 -17.73 -13.07
CA TYR A 81 1.87 -19.03 -12.92
C TYR A 81 0.97 -20.12 -12.29
N LYS A 82 0.12 -19.75 -11.32
CA LYS A 82 -0.78 -20.66 -10.59
C LYS A 82 -2.21 -20.11 -10.55
N PRO A 83 -2.89 -19.96 -11.71
CA PRO A 83 -4.21 -19.36 -11.77
C PRO A 83 -5.25 -20.20 -11.03
N GLU A 84 -5.12 -21.53 -11.02
CA GLU A 84 -6.07 -22.42 -10.33
C GLU A 84 -5.93 -22.43 -8.80
N ASN A 85 -4.87 -21.83 -8.24
CA ASN A 85 -4.62 -21.90 -6.81
C ASN A 85 -5.46 -20.86 -6.04
N GLU A 86 -6.43 -21.34 -5.27
CA GLU A 86 -7.34 -20.50 -4.49
C GLU A 86 -6.65 -19.59 -3.47
N LYS A 87 -5.50 -20.00 -2.89
CA LYS A 87 -4.72 -19.14 -2.00
C LYS A 87 -4.10 -17.98 -2.78
N VAL A 88 -3.55 -18.25 -3.96
CA VAL A 88 -3.00 -17.22 -4.86
C VAL A 88 -4.08 -16.22 -5.27
N LYS A 89 -5.27 -16.69 -5.66
CA LYS A 89 -6.42 -15.82 -5.96
C LYS A 89 -6.83 -14.96 -4.77
N THR A 90 -6.86 -15.53 -3.57
CA THR A 90 -7.21 -14.81 -2.33
C THR A 90 -6.21 -13.71 -1.99
N VAL A 91 -4.92 -14.02 -2.08
CA VAL A 91 -3.84 -13.05 -1.81
C VAL A 91 -3.77 -12.00 -2.92
N PHE A 92 -4.03 -12.36 -4.18
CA PHE A 92 -4.14 -11.41 -5.28
C PHE A 92 -5.32 -10.44 -5.09
N LEU A 93 -6.49 -10.93 -4.67
CA LEU A 93 -7.59 -10.03 -4.31
C LEU A 93 -7.17 -9.07 -3.17
N SER A 94 -6.39 -9.56 -2.20
CA SER A 94 -5.87 -8.73 -1.11
C SER A 94 -4.90 -7.66 -1.63
N SER A 95 -4.02 -7.98 -2.59
CA SER A 95 -3.13 -6.99 -3.21
C SER A 95 -3.89 -5.94 -4.02
N VAL A 96 -4.99 -6.32 -4.68
CA VAL A 96 -5.88 -5.38 -5.37
C VAL A 96 -6.61 -4.47 -4.38
N ILE A 97 -7.06 -5.00 -3.24
CA ILE A 97 -7.64 -4.16 -2.17
C ILE A 97 -6.58 -3.17 -1.66
N SER A 98 -5.36 -3.62 -1.37
CA SER A 98 -4.29 -2.76 -0.90
C SER A 98 -3.88 -1.69 -1.92
N ILE A 99 -3.79 -2.01 -3.21
CA ILE A 99 -3.48 -1.01 -4.25
C ILE A 99 -4.67 -0.06 -4.49
N THR A 100 -5.90 -0.49 -4.24
CA THR A 100 -7.07 0.40 -4.25
C THR A 100 -6.94 1.47 -3.16
N ILE A 101 -6.47 1.11 -1.97
CA ILE A 101 -6.20 2.08 -0.89
C ILE A 101 -5.15 3.09 -1.34
N THR A 102 -4.05 2.62 -1.94
CA THR A 102 -3.01 3.49 -2.51
C THR A 102 -3.58 4.47 -3.54
N PHE A 103 -4.44 3.99 -4.45
CA PHE A 103 -5.13 4.82 -5.43
C PHE A 103 -6.00 5.89 -4.74
N LEU A 104 -6.89 5.47 -3.84
CA LEU A 104 -7.83 6.38 -3.17
C LEU A 104 -7.10 7.40 -2.30
N VAL A 105 -6.21 6.96 -1.41
CA VAL A 105 -5.48 7.87 -0.51
C VAL A 105 -4.67 8.89 -1.31
N TYR A 106 -3.99 8.48 -2.38
CA TYR A 106 -3.27 9.44 -3.19
C TYR A 106 -4.20 10.46 -3.84
N TRP A 107 -5.19 10.00 -4.60
CA TRP A 107 -6.03 10.90 -5.40
C TRP A 107 -6.93 11.79 -4.55
N PHE A 108 -7.41 11.31 -3.41
CA PHE A 108 -8.28 12.09 -2.51
C PHE A 108 -7.53 12.91 -1.47
N LEU A 109 -6.36 12.47 -0.99
CA LEU A 109 -5.69 13.12 0.16
C LEU A 109 -4.31 13.71 -0.15
N ILE A 110 -3.62 13.31 -1.22
CA ILE A 110 -2.20 13.67 -1.44
C ILE A 110 -1.99 14.45 -2.75
N SER A 111 -2.72 14.11 -3.81
CA SER A 111 -2.52 14.60 -5.19
C SER A 111 -2.46 16.13 -5.33
N TRP A 112 -3.22 16.86 -4.50
CA TRP A 112 -3.25 18.32 -4.47
C TRP A 112 -1.94 18.97 -4.00
N THR A 113 -1.06 18.19 -3.34
CA THR A 113 0.28 18.63 -2.91
C THR A 113 1.38 18.39 -3.96
N GLN A 114 1.07 17.68 -5.04
CA GLN A 114 2.01 17.36 -6.11
C GLN A 114 2.37 18.60 -6.93
N ASN A 115 3.67 18.79 -7.20
CA ASN A 115 4.10 19.79 -8.17
C ASN A 115 3.86 19.29 -9.60
N TRP A 116 2.73 19.67 -10.18
CA TRP A 116 2.32 19.29 -11.54
C TRP A 116 3.16 19.89 -12.67
N LYS A 117 4.14 20.76 -12.36
CA LYS A 117 5.09 21.30 -13.34
C LYS A 117 6.36 20.44 -13.48
N ASN A 118 6.65 19.55 -12.53
CA ASN A 118 7.81 18.67 -12.62
C ASN A 118 7.46 17.41 -13.42
N GLY A 119 7.90 17.34 -14.69
CA GLY A 119 7.58 16.23 -15.58
C GLY A 119 7.92 14.84 -15.02
N PHE A 120 9.11 14.65 -14.45
CA PHE A 120 9.50 13.36 -13.86
C PHE A 120 8.68 13.02 -12.61
N GLY A 121 8.41 14.01 -11.76
CA GLY A 121 7.57 13.85 -10.57
C GLY A 121 6.12 13.49 -10.93
N VAL A 122 5.57 14.13 -11.97
CA VAL A 122 4.24 13.83 -12.50
C VAL A 122 4.19 12.42 -13.08
N PHE A 123 5.17 12.04 -13.91
CA PHE A 123 5.26 10.70 -14.46
C PHE A 123 5.31 9.63 -13.36
N THR A 124 6.21 9.80 -12.38
CA THR A 124 6.31 8.91 -11.22
C THR A 124 4.98 8.79 -10.49
N SER A 125 4.32 9.92 -10.23
CA SER A 125 3.05 9.96 -9.53
C SER A 125 1.95 9.23 -10.29
N LEU A 126 1.79 9.50 -11.58
CA LEU A 126 0.78 8.87 -12.42
C LEU A 126 1.00 7.35 -12.52
N VAL A 127 2.24 6.91 -12.71
CA VAL A 127 2.54 5.48 -12.82
C VAL A 127 2.22 4.76 -11.51
N THR A 128 2.77 5.27 -10.41
CA THR A 128 2.71 4.64 -9.09
C THR A 128 1.31 4.69 -8.45
N HIS A 129 0.53 5.74 -8.73
CA HIS A 129 -0.77 5.97 -8.09
C HIS A 129 -1.99 5.87 -9.02
N ALA A 130 -1.80 5.69 -10.32
CA ALA A 130 -2.91 5.44 -11.26
C ALA A 130 -2.65 4.24 -12.16
N VAL A 131 -1.58 4.24 -12.95
CA VAL A 131 -1.34 3.19 -13.97
C VAL A 131 -1.26 1.82 -13.31
N ASN A 132 -0.39 1.63 -12.32
CA ASN A 132 -0.23 0.34 -11.66
C ASN A 132 -1.53 -0.14 -10.97
N PRO A 133 -2.23 0.69 -10.16
CA PRO A 133 -3.55 0.33 -9.64
C PRO A 133 -4.55 -0.09 -10.74
N ILE A 134 -4.65 0.67 -11.82
CA ILE A 134 -5.56 0.39 -12.94
C ILE A 134 -5.22 -0.95 -13.60
N LEU A 135 -3.93 -1.27 -13.79
CA LEU A 135 -3.51 -2.58 -14.30
C LEU A 135 -3.94 -3.71 -13.36
N GLY A 136 -3.86 -3.51 -12.04
CA GLY A 136 -4.40 -4.45 -11.06
C GLY A 136 -5.91 -4.64 -11.18
N PHE A 137 -6.67 -3.56 -11.39
CA PHE A 137 -8.12 -3.61 -11.59
C PHE A 137 -8.50 -4.33 -12.88
N ILE A 138 -7.75 -4.10 -13.96
CA ILE A 138 -7.93 -4.81 -15.23
C ILE A 138 -7.73 -6.31 -15.03
N VAL A 139 -6.65 -6.73 -14.36
CA VAL A 139 -6.42 -8.17 -14.10
C VAL A 139 -7.50 -8.75 -13.20
N LEU A 140 -7.95 -8.04 -12.16
CA LEU A 140 -9.07 -8.47 -11.33
C LEU A 140 -10.35 -8.65 -12.16
N TYR A 141 -10.64 -7.72 -13.07
CA TYR A 141 -11.78 -7.84 -13.99
C TYR A 141 -11.66 -9.07 -14.90
N LEU A 142 -10.48 -9.35 -15.44
CA LEU A 142 -10.26 -10.51 -16.31
C LEU A 142 -10.49 -11.83 -15.55
N PHE A 143 -10.07 -11.91 -14.28
CA PHE A 143 -10.26 -13.10 -13.42
C PHE A 143 -11.54 -13.06 -12.57
N ARG A 144 -12.45 -12.10 -12.77
CA ARG A 144 -13.60 -11.84 -11.88
C ARG A 144 -14.53 -13.05 -11.66
N LYS A 145 -14.59 -13.99 -12.61
CA LYS A 145 -15.42 -15.20 -12.51
C LYS A 145 -14.75 -16.31 -11.69
N GLU A 146 -13.44 -16.26 -11.56
CA GLU A 146 -12.64 -17.26 -10.84
C GLU A 146 -12.33 -16.82 -9.41
N ILE A 147 -12.20 -15.50 -9.19
CA ILE A 147 -11.90 -14.91 -7.89
C ILE A 147 -13.18 -14.85 -7.04
N LYS A 148 -13.05 -15.32 -5.80
CA LYS A 148 -14.14 -15.34 -4.82
C LYS A 148 -13.73 -14.60 -3.56
N ILE A 149 -14.64 -13.81 -3.02
CA ILE A 149 -14.43 -13.16 -1.73
C ILE A 149 -14.50 -14.20 -0.60
N ASN A 150 -13.62 -14.03 0.40
CA ASN A 150 -13.60 -14.85 1.59
C ASN A 150 -13.03 -14.07 2.79
N LEU A 151 -13.18 -14.61 4.00
CA LEU A 151 -12.71 -13.95 5.22
C LEU A 151 -11.19 -13.71 5.20
N TRP A 152 -10.41 -14.59 4.59
CA TRP A 152 -8.95 -14.44 4.53
C TRP A 152 -8.52 -13.25 3.66
N SER A 153 -9.21 -12.94 2.54
CA SER A 153 -8.87 -11.73 1.78
C SER A 153 -9.10 -10.46 2.60
N ILE A 154 -10.13 -10.45 3.45
CA ILE A 154 -10.42 -9.34 4.35
C ILE A 154 -9.37 -9.24 5.45
N ILE A 155 -9.06 -10.36 6.13
CA ILE A 155 -8.06 -10.40 7.21
C ILE A 155 -6.69 -9.99 6.67
N ILE A 156 -6.23 -10.55 5.55
CA ILE A 156 -4.92 -10.25 4.98
C ILE A 156 -4.81 -8.77 4.61
N SER A 157 -5.79 -8.23 3.88
CA SER A 157 -5.76 -6.82 3.47
C SER A 157 -5.85 -5.85 4.66
N SER A 158 -6.62 -6.20 5.70
CA SER A 158 -6.70 -5.44 6.96
C SER A 158 -5.39 -5.51 7.75
N SER A 159 -4.78 -6.69 7.84
CA SER A 159 -3.49 -6.87 8.51
C SER A 159 -2.39 -6.08 7.82
N ILE A 160 -2.36 -6.02 6.47
CA ILE A 160 -1.34 -5.27 5.73
C ILE A 160 -1.33 -3.78 6.13
N ILE A 161 -2.49 -3.13 6.17
CA ILE A 161 -2.57 -1.70 6.52
C ILE A 161 -2.36 -1.46 8.02
N VAL A 162 -2.90 -2.31 8.89
CA VAL A 162 -2.72 -2.19 10.34
C VAL A 162 -1.26 -2.38 10.73
N LEU A 163 -0.60 -3.41 10.19
CA LEU A 163 0.84 -3.62 10.39
C LEU A 163 1.66 -2.45 9.86
N TYR A 164 1.25 -1.85 8.74
CA TYR A 164 1.91 -0.65 8.23
C TYR A 164 1.76 0.56 9.16
N PHE A 165 0.58 0.75 9.78
CA PHE A 165 0.38 1.83 10.75
C PHE A 165 1.19 1.61 12.02
N PHE A 166 1.26 0.38 12.54
CA PHE A 166 2.17 0.05 13.65
C PHE A 166 3.63 0.28 13.27
N PHE A 167 4.03 -0.12 12.06
CA PHE A 167 5.36 0.18 11.55
C PHE A 167 5.64 1.69 11.54
N ALA A 168 4.71 2.50 11.01
CA ALA A 168 4.86 3.95 11.00
C ALA A 168 4.91 4.55 12.42
N LEU A 169 4.12 4.02 13.36
CA LEU A 169 4.14 4.43 14.77
C LEU A 169 5.47 4.13 15.44
N PHE A 170 5.98 2.90 15.29
CA PHE A 170 7.27 2.53 15.86
C PHE A 170 8.42 3.30 15.22
N LEU A 171 8.34 3.54 13.91
CA LEU A 171 9.29 4.38 13.21
C LEU A 171 9.29 5.81 13.79
N TYR A 172 8.10 6.38 13.99
CA TYR A 172 7.93 7.70 14.56
C TYR A 172 8.49 7.80 15.99
N LEU A 173 8.12 6.85 16.86
CA LEU A 173 8.56 6.81 18.26
C LEU A 173 10.06 6.54 18.39
N GLY A 174 10.62 5.68 17.53
CA GLY A 174 12.03 5.32 17.56
C GLY A 174 12.98 6.39 17.03
N THR A 175 12.47 7.36 16.26
CA THR A 175 13.32 8.35 15.56
C THR A 175 13.16 9.79 16.04
N GLY A 176 12.13 10.11 16.83
CA GLY A 176 11.85 11.49 17.24
C GLY A 176 12.24 11.81 18.68
N ALA A 177 12.94 12.94 18.93
CA ALA A 177 13.02 13.53 20.29
C ALA A 177 13.48 15.00 20.36
N GLU A 178 12.65 15.81 21.03
CA GLU A 178 12.86 16.71 22.19
C GLU A 178 11.47 17.33 22.48
N TYR A 179 11.24 17.84 23.70
CA TYR A 179 9.91 18.17 24.29
C TYR A 179 8.79 18.53 23.29
N GLY A 180 7.76 17.67 23.21
CA GLY A 180 6.50 17.95 22.50
C GLY A 180 6.01 16.91 21.48
N PHE A 181 6.65 15.74 21.33
CA PHE A 181 6.25 14.71 20.35
C PHE A 181 6.04 15.29 18.93
N LYS A 182 6.79 16.32 18.49
CA LYS A 182 6.44 17.03 17.24
C LYS A 182 7.11 16.47 15.97
N ASN A 183 8.21 15.71 16.08
CA ASN A 183 9.19 15.59 14.98
C ASN A 183 9.81 14.19 14.74
N GLY A 184 9.12 13.08 15.06
CA GLY A 184 9.57 11.76 14.59
C GLY A 184 9.51 11.62 13.06
N ALA A 185 10.14 10.60 12.49
CA ALA A 185 10.07 10.33 11.06
C ALA A 185 8.62 10.01 10.66
N VAL A 186 8.08 10.82 9.73
CA VAL A 186 6.70 10.70 9.23
C VAL A 186 6.74 10.36 7.75
N VAL A 187 6.25 9.18 7.39
CA VAL A 187 6.20 8.74 5.99
C VAL A 187 5.09 9.45 5.23
N TYR A 188 3.93 9.65 5.87
CA TYR A 188 2.80 10.36 5.29
C TYR A 188 2.27 11.44 6.22
N LYS A 189 2.16 12.67 5.73
CA LYS A 189 1.71 13.82 6.54
C LYS A 189 0.32 13.66 7.17
N PHE A 190 -0.59 12.90 6.56
CA PHE A 190 -1.91 12.63 7.13
C PHE A 190 -1.86 11.64 8.31
N LEU A 191 -0.83 10.79 8.35
CA LEU A 191 -0.54 9.80 9.39
C LEU A 191 0.46 10.36 10.42
N HIS A 192 0.45 11.68 10.64
CA HIS A 192 1.33 12.31 11.60
C HIS A 192 0.74 12.18 13.01
N PHE A 193 1.39 11.42 13.90
CA PHE A 193 0.84 11.12 15.24
C PHE A 193 0.66 12.33 16.17
N TYR A 194 1.34 13.46 15.91
CA TYR A 194 1.06 14.73 16.61
C TYR A 194 0.04 15.65 15.89
N ARG A 195 -0.21 15.42 14.61
CA ARG A 195 -1.11 16.22 13.76
C ARG A 195 -1.95 15.30 12.87
N PRO A 196 -2.72 14.37 13.46
CA PRO A 196 -3.47 13.38 12.71
C PRO A 196 -4.46 14.07 11.78
N PHE A 197 -4.64 13.55 10.56
CA PHE A 197 -5.48 14.17 9.53
C PHE A 197 -5.16 15.66 9.26
N PHE A 198 -3.90 16.07 9.45
CA PHE A 198 -3.46 17.47 9.32
C PHE A 198 -4.06 18.44 10.35
N VAL A 199 -4.75 17.93 11.38
CA VAL A 199 -5.38 18.73 12.43
C VAL A 199 -4.31 19.37 13.30
N LYS A 200 -4.36 20.70 13.45
CA LYS A 200 -3.48 21.46 14.34
C LYS A 200 -4.23 21.74 15.64
N THR A 201 -3.85 21.06 16.71
CA THR A 201 -4.42 21.24 18.05
C THR A 201 -3.35 20.95 19.10
N GLU A 202 -3.55 21.47 20.32
CA GLU A 202 -2.74 21.14 21.50
C GLU A 202 -3.48 20.21 22.47
N ASN A 203 -4.76 19.91 22.20
CA ASN A 203 -5.55 19.01 23.02
C ASN A 203 -5.10 17.56 22.81
N ILE A 204 -4.36 17.01 23.78
CA ILE A 204 -3.83 15.64 23.76
C ILE A 204 -4.95 14.60 23.60
N GLY A 205 -6.09 14.78 24.29
CA GLY A 205 -7.22 13.87 24.21
C GLY A 205 -7.79 13.79 22.79
N LEU A 206 -7.88 14.92 22.09
CA LEU A 206 -8.30 14.96 20.69
C LEU A 206 -7.28 14.28 19.76
N ILE A 207 -5.97 14.52 19.96
CA ILE A 207 -4.90 13.89 19.17
C ILE A 207 -4.98 12.36 19.27
N VAL A 208 -5.01 11.83 20.50
CA VAL A 208 -5.09 10.39 20.76
C VAL A 208 -6.37 9.79 20.16
N THR A 209 -7.50 10.48 20.29
CA THR A 209 -8.77 10.02 19.70
C THR A 209 -8.69 9.95 18.17
N LEU A 210 -8.08 10.95 17.53
CA LEU A 210 -7.93 10.97 16.07
C LEU A 210 -6.95 9.89 15.57
N ASP A 211 -5.87 9.60 16.30
CA ASP A 211 -4.97 8.49 15.98
C ASP A 211 -5.67 7.14 16.09
N ILE A 212 -6.43 6.90 17.17
CA ILE A 212 -7.24 5.68 17.32
C ILE A 212 -8.23 5.57 16.16
N LEU A 213 -8.86 6.68 15.78
CA LEU A 213 -9.78 6.73 14.65
C LEU A 213 -9.08 6.37 13.32
N ILE A 214 -7.85 6.82 13.09
CA ILE A 214 -7.06 6.42 11.91
C ILE A 214 -6.87 4.90 11.89
N PHE A 215 -6.50 4.27 13.01
CA PHE A 215 -6.32 2.82 13.07
C PHE A 215 -7.62 2.06 12.80
N ILE A 216 -8.74 2.51 13.39
CA ILE A 216 -10.06 1.91 13.16
C ILE A 216 -10.46 2.04 11.69
N ILE A 217 -10.36 3.24 11.12
CA ILE A 217 -10.65 3.49 9.70
C ILE A 217 -9.74 2.62 8.82
N GLY A 218 -8.44 2.54 9.13
CA GLY A 218 -7.49 1.70 8.42
C GLY A 218 -7.88 0.23 8.43
N ALA A 219 -8.33 -0.30 9.57
CA ALA A 219 -8.78 -1.68 9.68
C ALA A 219 -10.11 -1.94 8.93
N LEU A 220 -11.01 -0.96 8.87
CA LEU A 220 -12.33 -1.10 8.25
C LEU A 220 -12.34 -0.85 6.74
N ILE A 221 -11.47 0.02 6.22
CA ILE A 221 -11.39 0.34 4.78
C ILE A 221 -11.26 -0.94 3.92
N PRO A 222 -10.36 -1.89 4.21
CA PRO A 222 -10.23 -3.12 3.41
C PRO A 222 -11.49 -3.98 3.41
N VAL A 223 -12.23 -3.99 4.51
CA VAL A 223 -13.54 -4.67 4.60
C VAL A 223 -14.52 -4.03 3.61
N ILE A 224 -14.68 -2.71 3.67
CA ILE A 224 -15.56 -1.95 2.76
C ILE A 224 -15.15 -2.18 1.31
N LEU A 225 -13.86 -2.04 0.99
CA LEU A 225 -13.35 -2.21 -0.37
C LEU A 225 -13.53 -3.63 -0.91
N THR A 226 -13.43 -4.66 -0.07
CA THR A 226 -13.73 -6.03 -0.48
C THR A 226 -15.17 -6.15 -0.98
N PHE A 227 -16.12 -5.56 -0.25
CA PHE A 227 -17.54 -5.57 -0.65
C PHE A 227 -17.81 -4.66 -1.84
N VAL A 228 -17.15 -3.51 -1.95
CA VAL A 228 -17.23 -2.64 -3.13
C VAL A 228 -16.79 -3.40 -4.39
N TRP A 229 -15.63 -4.06 -4.37
CA TRP A 229 -15.17 -4.86 -5.50
C TRP A 229 -16.10 -6.04 -5.82
N LYS A 230 -16.65 -6.67 -4.79
CA LYS A 230 -17.67 -7.71 -4.96
C LYS A 230 -18.90 -7.17 -5.68
N LEU A 231 -19.39 -5.97 -5.32
CA LEU A 231 -20.55 -5.35 -5.97
C LEU A 231 -20.23 -4.94 -7.42
N ILE A 232 -19.13 -4.24 -7.66
CA ILE A 232 -18.74 -3.74 -8.98
C ILE A 232 -18.54 -4.89 -9.99
N LEU A 233 -17.89 -5.97 -9.57
CA LEU A 233 -17.51 -7.07 -10.46
C LEU A 233 -18.39 -8.32 -10.34
N ASN A 234 -19.37 -8.29 -9.44
CA ASN A 234 -20.20 -9.43 -9.07
C ASN A 234 -19.36 -10.67 -8.73
N LEU A 235 -18.39 -10.50 -7.81
CA LEU A 235 -17.50 -11.59 -7.36
C LEU A 235 -18.29 -12.61 -6.54
N GLY A 236 -18.00 -13.90 -6.75
CA GLY A 236 -18.65 -14.97 -6.00
C GLY A 236 -18.21 -15.03 -4.53
N TYR A 237 -19.02 -15.71 -3.69
CA TYR A 237 -18.59 -16.09 -2.35
C TYR A 237 -17.88 -17.43 -2.36
N LYS A 238 -16.80 -17.55 -1.59
CA LYS A 238 -16.28 -18.87 -1.24
C LYS A 238 -17.21 -19.47 -0.19
N LYS A 239 -17.87 -20.59 -0.50
CA LYS A 239 -18.63 -21.34 0.50
C LYS A 239 -17.68 -21.71 1.64
N VAL A 240 -17.95 -21.20 2.83
CA VAL A 240 -17.34 -21.73 4.06
C VAL A 240 -17.84 -23.17 4.17
N TRP A 241 -16.91 -24.09 4.42
CA TRP A 241 -17.16 -25.53 4.39
C TRP A 241 -18.48 -25.89 5.08
N LYS A 242 -19.40 -26.53 4.34
CA LYS A 242 -20.23 -27.57 4.95
C LYS A 242 -19.25 -28.64 5.40
N ASN A 243 -18.98 -28.72 6.69
CA ASN A 243 -18.29 -29.88 7.25
C ASN A 243 -19.08 -31.11 6.77
N LYS A 244 -18.41 -31.98 6.01
CA LYS A 244 -18.80 -33.39 5.97
C LYS A 244 -18.56 -33.90 7.39
N ILE A 245 -19.62 -33.88 8.18
CA ILE A 245 -19.78 -34.84 9.28
C ILE A 245 -20.33 -36.10 8.63
#